data_AF-A0A8J4GVA6-F1
#
_entry.id   AF-A0A8J4GVA6-F1
#
_cell.length_a   1.000
_cell.length_b   1.000
_cell.length_c   1.000
_cell.angle_alpha   90.00
_cell.angle_beta   90.00
_cell.angle_gamma   90.00
#
_symmetry.space_group_name_H-M   'P 1'
#
loop_
_entity.id
_entity.type
_entity.pdbx_description
1 polymer ?
#
loop_
_entity_poly.entity_id
_entity_poly.type
_entity_poly.pdbx_seq_one_letter_code
_entity_poly.pdbx_strand_id
1 'polypeptide(L)'
;MASKRPLTLEYTAEGAAKFLRGNESLIDALPYVDHVPPELRPLVDSLIEEEKRKSIKLPSDYLRELPPVRAPHFDEHPVLKTEYERVRSKEAMKPLDTTRYRLDPPPQNRRGDVNAWRESLNNAHSQLEHQHLRILNQELLLKHGDKAWRAQVQLNEASVKSLEQQLAAIKKETDQLNRERKLQQHAAGAELSKMDRQYLAQVRKNWAIERACMRLEEEVEAAESELQRRVQAVVVQSAEPASNGVELAPEVPSDAEAEVVMDGPVAVSTAVGEAGSETQEVHQGAAQPGVQAPNDAEANGDTDM
;
A
#
# COMPACT_ATOMS: atom_id res chain seq x y z
N MET A 1 34.53 -19.99 -10.41
CA MET A 1 33.93 -19.27 -9.26
C MET A 1 32.57 -19.88 -8.97
N ALA A 2 32.20 -20.10 -7.72
CA ALA A 2 30.89 -20.68 -7.39
C ALA A 2 29.79 -19.61 -7.52
N SER A 3 28.78 -19.86 -8.35
CA SER A 3 27.59 -19.00 -8.42
C SER A 3 26.81 -19.15 -7.12
N LYS A 4 26.91 -18.14 -6.23
CA LYS A 4 26.08 -18.04 -5.04
C LYS A 4 24.65 -17.76 -5.48
N ARG A 5 23.84 -18.81 -5.61
CA ARG A 5 22.38 -18.67 -5.62
C ARG A 5 22.00 -17.87 -4.37
N PRO A 6 21.13 -16.84 -4.45
CA PRO A 6 20.63 -16.20 -3.25
C PRO A 6 19.96 -17.25 -2.38
N LEU A 7 20.07 -17.09 -1.05
CA LEU A 7 19.35 -17.93 -0.10
C LEU A 7 17.86 -17.65 -0.27
N THR A 8 17.19 -18.48 -1.06
CA THR A 8 15.73 -18.52 -1.11
C THR A 8 15.26 -18.96 0.27
N LEU A 9 14.73 -18.02 1.05
CA LEU A 9 13.86 -18.34 2.17
C LEU A 9 12.78 -19.28 1.64
N GLU A 10 12.62 -20.46 2.23
CA GLU A 10 11.54 -21.39 1.88
C GLU A 10 10.18 -20.92 2.45
N TYR A 11 9.91 -19.62 2.32
CA TYR A 11 8.55 -19.11 2.37
C TYR A 11 7.87 -19.50 1.05
N THR A 12 7.18 -20.64 1.08
CA THR A 12 6.18 -20.95 0.06
C THR A 12 5.09 -19.89 0.13
N ALA A 13 5.22 -18.85 -0.70
CA ALA A 13 4.21 -17.81 -0.80
C ALA A 13 2.85 -18.45 -1.10
N GLU A 14 1.93 -18.39 -0.14
CA GLU A 14 0.62 -19.07 -0.19
C GLU A 14 -0.34 -18.34 -1.15
N GLY A 15 0.00 -18.42 -2.43
CA GLY A 15 -0.64 -17.64 -3.48
C GLY A 15 0.19 -17.68 -4.76
N ALA A 16 0.05 -18.74 -5.54
CA ALA A 16 0.45 -18.70 -6.95
C ALA A 16 -0.22 -17.48 -7.61
N ALA A 17 0.58 -16.58 -8.16
CA ALA A 17 0.11 -15.28 -8.63
C ALA A 17 -0.85 -15.44 -9.81
N LYS A 18 -2.16 -15.33 -9.55
CA LYS A 18 -3.18 -15.46 -10.61
C LYS A 18 -3.19 -14.20 -11.49
N PHE A 19 -3.39 -14.41 -12.79
CA PHE A 19 -3.41 -13.35 -13.81
C PHE A 19 -2.05 -12.62 -13.94
N LEU A 20 -2.05 -11.28 -13.82
CA LEU A 20 -1.00 -10.35 -14.28
C LEU A 20 0.44 -10.60 -13.80
N ARG A 21 0.68 -11.45 -12.79
CA ARG A 21 2.02 -11.72 -12.22
C ARG A 21 2.40 -13.20 -12.15
N GLY A 22 1.71 -14.08 -12.88
CA GLY A 22 1.91 -15.55 -12.80
C GLY A 22 3.29 -16.09 -13.16
N ASN A 23 4.13 -15.28 -13.84
CA ASN A 23 5.50 -15.63 -14.21
C ASN A 23 6.56 -14.81 -13.43
N GLU A 24 6.14 -13.90 -12.54
CA GLU A 24 7.03 -13.04 -11.76
C GLU A 24 7.24 -13.62 -10.36
N SER A 25 8.45 -13.46 -9.81
CA SER A 25 8.67 -13.72 -8.38
C SER A 25 7.78 -12.79 -7.57
N LEU A 26 6.99 -13.34 -6.64
CA LEU A 26 6.12 -12.52 -5.80
C LEU A 26 6.99 -11.55 -4.99
N ILE A 27 6.78 -10.24 -5.20
CA ILE A 27 7.42 -9.19 -4.41
C ILE A 27 6.85 -9.28 -2.99
N ASP A 28 7.66 -9.76 -2.06
CA ASP A 28 7.30 -9.81 -0.65
C ASP A 28 7.43 -8.42 0.00
N ALA A 29 6.49 -8.12 0.89
CA ALA A 29 6.39 -6.89 1.66
C ALA A 29 5.44 -7.16 2.84
N LEU A 30 5.72 -6.62 4.01
CA LEU A 30 5.08 -7.02 5.26
C LEU A 30 4.26 -5.87 5.89
N PRO A 31 3.10 -5.45 5.33
CA PRO A 31 2.28 -4.35 5.86
C PRO A 31 1.95 -4.32 7.37
N TYR A 32 1.97 -5.46 8.07
CA TYR A 32 1.78 -5.53 9.52
C TYR A 32 3.07 -5.34 10.35
N VAL A 33 4.22 -5.17 9.70
CA VAL A 33 5.56 -4.98 10.29
C VAL A 33 6.22 -3.71 9.73
N ASP A 34 6.13 -3.49 8.42
CA ASP A 34 6.76 -2.39 7.69
C ASP A 34 5.98 -1.08 7.85
N HIS A 35 6.24 -0.36 8.95
CA HIS A 35 5.66 0.95 9.20
C HIS A 35 6.27 2.04 8.29
N VAL A 36 5.74 2.16 7.07
CA VAL A 36 6.10 3.25 6.14
C VAL A 36 5.52 4.59 6.63
N PRO A 37 6.35 5.58 7.02
CA PRO A 37 5.86 6.90 7.43
C PRO A 37 5.20 7.63 6.23
N PRO A 38 4.16 8.45 6.48
CA PRO A 38 3.37 9.07 5.41
C PRO A 38 4.20 10.02 4.53
N GLU A 39 5.25 10.62 5.09
CA GLU A 39 6.16 11.55 4.42
C GLU A 39 6.93 10.92 3.24
N LEU A 40 7.17 9.61 3.26
CA LEU A 40 7.86 8.91 2.16
C LEU A 40 6.96 8.60 0.97
N ARG A 41 5.62 8.70 1.11
CA ARG A 41 4.67 8.44 0.02
C ARG A 41 4.90 9.34 -1.20
N PRO A 42 4.91 10.69 -1.10
CA PRO A 42 5.14 11.55 -2.27
C PRO A 42 6.50 11.31 -2.95
N LEU A 43 7.54 10.91 -2.19
CA LEU A 43 8.84 10.55 -2.76
C LEU A 43 8.74 9.25 -3.57
N VAL A 44 8.13 8.21 -3.01
CA VAL A 44 7.87 6.93 -3.70
C VAL A 44 6.98 7.15 -4.94
N ASP A 45 5.94 7.97 -4.84
CA ASP A 45 5.07 8.32 -5.96
C ASP A 45 5.84 9.05 -7.07
N SER A 46 6.75 9.98 -6.74
CA SER A 46 7.60 10.64 -7.75
C SER A 46 8.57 9.68 -8.45
N LEU A 47 9.16 8.72 -7.72
CA LEU A 47 10.03 7.70 -8.30
C LEU A 47 9.24 6.75 -9.21
N ILE A 48 8.01 6.39 -8.81
CA ILE A 48 7.08 5.62 -9.64
C ILE A 48 6.69 6.42 -10.90
N GLU A 49 6.51 7.74 -10.82
CA GLU A 49 6.29 8.58 -12.00
C GLU A 49 7.50 8.65 -12.93
N GLU A 50 8.72 8.76 -12.39
CA GLU A 50 9.93 8.73 -13.20
C GLU A 50 10.09 7.41 -13.96
N GLU A 51 9.87 6.27 -13.29
CA GLU A 51 9.94 4.96 -13.96
C GLU A 51 8.79 4.79 -14.98
N LYS A 52 7.58 5.27 -14.69
CA LYS A 52 6.49 5.34 -15.70
C LYS A 52 6.91 6.13 -16.94
N ARG A 53 7.59 7.28 -16.77
CA ARG A 53 8.10 8.12 -17.88
C ARG A 53 9.24 7.47 -18.66
N LYS A 54 10.06 6.61 -18.03
CA LYS A 54 11.11 5.81 -18.67
C LYS A 54 10.57 4.53 -19.33
N SER A 55 9.41 4.03 -18.89
CA SER A 55 8.86 2.75 -19.31
C SER A 55 8.39 2.75 -20.77
N ILE A 56 8.65 1.62 -21.46
CA ILE A 56 8.32 1.45 -22.89
C ILE A 56 6.89 0.88 -23.09
N LYS A 57 6.29 0.27 -22.05
CA LYS A 57 4.91 -0.27 -22.10
C LYS A 57 3.89 0.87 -22.19
N LEU A 58 3.05 0.87 -23.22
CA LEU A 58 1.93 1.82 -23.29
C LEU A 58 0.74 1.33 -22.46
N PRO A 59 -0.18 2.21 -22.03
CA PRO A 59 -1.44 1.81 -21.38
C PRO A 59 -2.25 0.76 -22.15
N SER A 60 -2.11 0.73 -23.49
CA SER A 60 -2.72 -0.28 -24.35
C SER A 60 -2.20 -1.71 -24.13
N ASP A 61 -0.98 -1.88 -23.62
CA ASP A 61 -0.37 -3.21 -23.47
C ASP A 61 -0.92 -3.93 -22.23
N TYR A 62 -1.10 -3.21 -21.13
CA TYR A 62 -1.81 -3.71 -19.95
C TYR A 62 -3.26 -4.13 -20.26
N LEU A 63 -3.90 -3.48 -21.24
CA LEU A 63 -5.25 -3.85 -21.71
C LEU A 63 -5.27 -5.10 -22.61
N ARG A 64 -4.13 -5.51 -23.18
CA ARG A 64 -3.99 -6.77 -23.95
C ARG A 64 -3.81 -7.99 -23.04
N GLU A 65 -3.27 -7.78 -21.84
CA GLU A 65 -3.07 -8.83 -20.82
C GLU A 65 -4.38 -9.16 -20.06
N LEU A 66 -5.41 -8.31 -20.15
CA LEU A 66 -6.75 -8.54 -19.61
C LEU A 66 -7.64 -9.33 -20.58
N PRO A 67 -8.58 -10.16 -20.08
CA PRO A 67 -9.57 -10.79 -20.96
C PRO A 67 -10.44 -9.71 -21.62
N PRO A 68 -10.76 -9.84 -22.93
CA PRO A 68 -11.51 -8.82 -23.64
C PRO A 68 -12.88 -8.61 -23.03
N VAL A 69 -13.27 -7.33 -22.85
CA VAL A 69 -14.60 -6.95 -22.38
C VAL A 69 -15.62 -7.57 -23.33
N ARG A 70 -16.54 -8.38 -22.80
CA ARG A 70 -17.59 -9.01 -23.61
C ARG A 70 -18.43 -7.91 -24.27
N ALA A 71 -18.49 -7.92 -25.59
CA ALA A 71 -19.40 -7.02 -26.31
C ALA A 71 -20.85 -7.30 -25.85
N PRO A 72 -21.67 -6.26 -25.63
CA PRO A 72 -23.05 -6.46 -25.23
C PRO A 72 -23.82 -7.16 -26.36
N HIS A 73 -24.34 -8.35 -26.05
CA HIS A 73 -25.01 -9.23 -26.98
C HIS A 73 -26.52 -9.21 -26.70
N PHE A 74 -27.29 -8.76 -27.68
CA PHE A 74 -28.74 -8.55 -27.58
C PHE A 74 -29.50 -9.23 -28.73
N ASP A 75 -28.95 -10.29 -29.31
CA ASP A 75 -29.53 -10.92 -30.50
C ASP A 75 -30.84 -11.67 -30.20
N GLU A 76 -31.05 -12.10 -28.96
CA GLU A 76 -32.35 -12.58 -28.43
C GLU A 76 -33.32 -11.44 -28.06
N HIS A 77 -32.85 -10.18 -28.03
CA HIS A 77 -33.56 -9.04 -27.43
C HIS A 77 -33.53 -7.81 -28.37
N PRO A 78 -34.28 -7.81 -29.48
CA PRO A 78 -34.21 -6.75 -30.51
C PRO A 78 -34.56 -5.34 -30.00
N VAL A 79 -35.38 -5.22 -28.95
CA VAL A 79 -35.69 -3.94 -28.30
C VAL A 79 -34.47 -3.38 -27.55
N LEU A 80 -33.70 -4.24 -26.85
CA LEU A 80 -32.47 -3.82 -26.20
C LEU A 80 -31.38 -3.49 -27.22
N LYS A 81 -31.33 -4.23 -28.34
CA LYS A 81 -30.39 -3.97 -29.44
C LYS A 81 -30.62 -2.59 -30.07
N THR A 82 -31.86 -2.26 -30.40
CA THR A 82 -32.24 -0.95 -30.98
C THR A 82 -32.06 0.21 -29.99
N GLU A 83 -32.40 0.03 -28.72
CA GLU A 83 -32.14 1.05 -27.68
C GLU A 83 -30.65 1.24 -27.39
N TYR A 84 -29.84 0.16 -27.41
CA TYR A 84 -28.38 0.25 -27.30
C TYR A 84 -27.77 0.99 -28.49
N GLU A 85 -28.25 0.73 -29.72
CA GLU A 85 -27.83 1.45 -30.93
C GLU A 85 -28.22 2.94 -30.84
N ARG A 86 -29.44 3.28 -30.41
CA ARG A 86 -29.89 4.66 -30.16
C ARG A 86 -28.99 5.39 -29.16
N VAL A 87 -28.69 4.76 -28.01
CA VAL A 87 -27.82 5.32 -26.96
C VAL A 87 -26.38 5.46 -27.44
N ARG A 88 -25.86 4.48 -28.20
CA ARG A 88 -24.52 4.53 -28.83
C ARG A 88 -24.39 5.68 -29.84
N SER A 89 -25.45 5.94 -30.61
CA SER A 89 -25.55 7.11 -31.52
C SER A 89 -25.82 8.44 -30.79
N LYS A 90 -26.01 8.41 -29.46
CA LYS A 90 -26.38 9.56 -28.60
C LYS A 90 -27.71 10.24 -29.01
N GLU A 91 -28.59 9.51 -29.68
CA GLU A 91 -29.91 10.01 -30.05
C GLU A 91 -30.80 10.12 -28.81
N ALA A 92 -31.43 11.29 -28.61
CA ALA A 92 -32.38 11.49 -27.52
C ALA A 92 -33.59 10.55 -27.66
N MET A 93 -34.11 10.06 -26.53
CA MET A 93 -35.36 9.29 -26.53
C MET A 93 -36.51 10.20 -27.01
N LYS A 94 -37.36 9.68 -27.90
CA LYS A 94 -38.56 10.41 -28.35
C LYS A 94 -39.47 10.66 -27.14
N PRO A 95 -40.02 11.87 -26.95
CA PRO A 95 -40.93 12.14 -25.85
C PRO A 95 -42.17 11.25 -25.97
N LEU A 96 -42.68 10.78 -24.83
CA LEU A 96 -43.93 10.00 -24.79
C LEU A 96 -45.09 10.87 -25.27
N ASP A 97 -45.91 10.34 -26.18
CA ASP A 97 -47.13 11.03 -26.61
C ASP A 97 -48.15 11.07 -25.46
N THR A 98 -48.34 12.27 -24.89
CA THR A 98 -49.33 12.51 -23.85
C THR A 98 -50.73 12.78 -24.39
N THR A 99 -50.90 13.04 -25.70
CA THR A 99 -52.21 13.43 -26.28
C THR A 99 -53.21 12.29 -26.22
N ARG A 100 -52.75 11.04 -26.41
CA ARG A 100 -53.55 9.81 -26.22
C ARG A 100 -54.19 9.68 -24.83
N TYR A 101 -53.62 10.31 -23.80
CA TYR A 101 -54.12 10.22 -22.42
C TYR A 101 -54.95 11.45 -21.99
N ARG A 102 -55.23 12.36 -22.92
CA ARG A 102 -55.96 13.61 -22.69
C ARG A 102 -57.21 13.66 -23.55
N LEU A 103 -58.29 14.22 -23.02
CA LEU A 103 -59.56 14.35 -23.73
C LEU A 103 -59.63 15.69 -24.51
N ASP A 104 -58.52 16.10 -25.11
CA ASP A 104 -58.42 17.41 -25.76
C ASP A 104 -59.24 17.44 -27.08
N PRO A 105 -60.02 18.50 -27.35
CA PRO A 105 -60.74 18.67 -28.61
C PRO A 105 -59.75 18.88 -29.78
N PRO A 106 -60.16 18.62 -31.04
CA PRO A 106 -59.27 18.79 -32.17
C PRO A 106 -58.74 20.23 -32.26
N PRO A 107 -57.48 20.43 -32.69
CA PRO A 107 -56.81 21.71 -32.64
C PRO A 107 -57.56 22.74 -33.48
N GLN A 108 -57.50 24.02 -33.08
CA GLN A 108 -58.37 25.09 -33.61
C GLN A 108 -58.40 25.17 -35.14
N ASN A 109 -57.28 24.88 -35.80
CA ASN A 109 -57.12 24.87 -37.25
C ASN A 109 -57.72 23.64 -37.97
N ARG A 110 -58.04 22.56 -37.26
CA ARG A 110 -58.69 21.33 -37.79
C ARG A 110 -60.14 21.15 -37.37
N ARG A 111 -60.74 22.08 -36.63
CA ARG A 111 -62.15 21.98 -36.17
C ARG A 111 -63.19 22.00 -37.29
N GLY A 112 -62.82 22.36 -38.51
CA GLY A 112 -63.66 22.23 -39.70
C GLY A 112 -63.59 20.84 -40.38
N ASP A 113 -62.66 19.98 -39.99
CA ASP A 113 -62.52 18.63 -40.54
C ASP A 113 -63.25 17.59 -39.69
N VAL A 114 -64.17 16.86 -40.32
CA VAL A 114 -64.96 15.79 -39.70
C VAL A 114 -64.06 14.62 -39.26
N ASN A 115 -62.92 14.40 -39.93
CA ASN A 115 -62.01 13.31 -39.58
C ASN A 115 -61.28 13.60 -38.26
N ALA A 116 -60.76 14.82 -38.07
CA ALA A 116 -60.17 15.25 -36.80
C ALA A 116 -61.14 15.12 -35.61
N TRP A 117 -62.44 15.43 -35.79
CA TRP A 117 -63.46 15.16 -34.76
C TRP A 117 -63.67 13.67 -34.52
N ARG A 118 -63.63 12.84 -35.57
CA ARG A 118 -63.75 11.38 -35.47
C ARG A 118 -62.56 10.74 -34.74
N GLU A 119 -61.36 11.25 -34.96
CA GLU A 119 -60.14 10.88 -34.22
C GLU A 119 -60.28 11.21 -32.72
N SER A 120 -60.71 12.42 -32.38
CA SER A 120 -60.97 12.83 -30.99
C SER A 120 -62.08 12.00 -30.34
N LEU A 121 -63.14 11.64 -31.08
CA LEU A 121 -64.21 10.76 -30.57
C LEU A 121 -63.71 9.32 -30.33
N ASN A 122 -62.89 8.77 -31.22
CA ASN A 122 -62.27 7.47 -31.04
C ASN A 122 -61.32 7.44 -29.83
N ASN A 123 -60.56 8.53 -29.60
CA ASN A 123 -59.76 8.73 -28.39
C ASN A 123 -60.65 8.75 -27.14
N ALA A 124 -61.78 9.48 -27.17
CA ALA A 124 -62.74 9.54 -26.07
C ALA A 124 -63.35 8.17 -25.72
N HIS A 125 -63.76 7.38 -26.72
CA HIS A 125 -64.21 5.99 -26.51
C HIS A 125 -63.09 5.12 -25.91
N SER A 126 -61.87 5.23 -26.43
CA SER A 126 -60.72 4.49 -25.91
C SER A 126 -60.42 4.84 -24.44
N GLN A 127 -60.57 6.10 -24.06
CA GLN A 127 -60.39 6.56 -22.69
C GLN A 127 -61.51 6.09 -21.75
N LEU A 128 -62.77 6.00 -22.22
CA LEU A 128 -63.87 5.43 -21.46
C LEU A 128 -63.60 3.96 -21.08
N GLU A 129 -63.21 3.14 -22.07
CA GLU A 129 -62.82 1.75 -21.85
C GLU A 129 -61.59 1.64 -20.91
N HIS A 130 -60.60 2.53 -21.07
CA HIS A 130 -59.46 2.57 -20.16
C HIS A 130 -59.84 2.96 -18.72
N GLN A 131 -60.83 3.83 -18.49
CA GLN A 131 -61.32 4.08 -17.12
C GLN A 131 -62.14 2.90 -16.57
N HIS A 132 -62.92 2.20 -17.41
CA HIS A 132 -63.62 0.98 -16.98
C HIS A 132 -62.64 -0.11 -16.55
N LEU A 133 -61.62 -0.39 -17.37
CA LEU A 133 -60.53 -1.31 -17.03
C LEU A 133 -59.75 -0.85 -15.79
N ARG A 134 -59.55 0.47 -15.60
CA ARG A 134 -58.92 1.02 -14.38
C ARG A 134 -59.75 0.72 -13.13
N ILE A 135 -61.07 0.87 -13.18
CA ILE A 135 -61.97 0.53 -12.06
C ILE A 135 -61.88 -0.96 -11.75
N LEU A 136 -61.96 -1.84 -12.75
CA LEU A 136 -61.82 -3.29 -12.56
C LEU A 136 -60.45 -3.68 -11.96
N ASN A 137 -59.36 -3.04 -12.41
CA ASN A 137 -58.03 -3.25 -11.86
C ASN A 137 -57.89 -2.71 -10.42
N GLN A 138 -58.55 -1.59 -10.09
CA GLN A 138 -58.60 -1.06 -8.73
C GLN A 138 -59.43 -1.95 -7.80
N GLU A 139 -60.55 -2.50 -8.27
CA GLU A 139 -61.30 -3.53 -7.54
C GLU A 139 -60.45 -4.77 -7.26
N LEU A 140 -59.70 -5.26 -8.25
CA LEU A 140 -58.80 -6.40 -8.09
C LEU A 140 -57.68 -6.08 -7.07
N LEU A 141 -57.12 -4.88 -7.11
CA LEU A 141 -56.13 -4.39 -6.16
C LEU A 141 -56.70 -4.26 -4.74
N LEU A 142 -57.94 -3.80 -4.58
CA LEU A 142 -58.63 -3.77 -3.28
C LEU A 142 -58.92 -5.17 -2.72
N LYS A 143 -59.21 -6.14 -3.59
CA LYS A 143 -59.51 -7.55 -3.21
C LYS A 143 -58.24 -8.36 -2.87
N HIS A 144 -57.10 -8.08 -3.50
CA HIS A 144 -55.90 -8.94 -3.42
C HIS A 144 -54.58 -8.21 -3.10
N GLY A 145 -54.50 -6.89 -3.29
CA GLY A 145 -53.26 -6.11 -3.24
C GLY A 145 -52.53 -6.19 -1.91
N ASP A 146 -53.25 -6.09 -0.79
CA ASP A 146 -52.69 -6.24 0.57
C ASP A 146 -51.96 -7.59 0.74
N LYS A 147 -52.59 -8.68 0.30
CA LYS A 147 -52.03 -10.03 0.41
C LYS A 147 -50.81 -10.22 -0.51
N ALA A 148 -50.90 -9.74 -1.75
CA ALA A 148 -49.81 -9.78 -2.71
C ALA A 148 -48.60 -8.94 -2.25
N TRP A 149 -48.85 -7.74 -1.72
CA TRP A 149 -47.81 -6.87 -1.18
C TRP A 149 -47.12 -7.48 0.03
N ARG A 150 -47.86 -8.01 1.00
CA ARG A 150 -47.27 -8.71 2.16
C ARG A 150 -46.43 -9.91 1.75
N ALA A 151 -46.87 -10.69 0.76
CA ALA A 151 -46.08 -11.81 0.22
C ALA A 151 -44.78 -11.34 -0.45
N GLN A 152 -44.82 -10.24 -1.22
CA GLN A 152 -43.62 -9.65 -1.82
C GLN A 152 -42.67 -9.07 -0.76
N VAL A 153 -43.18 -8.44 0.29
CA VAL A 153 -42.38 -7.95 1.42
C VAL A 153 -41.69 -9.11 2.14
N GLN A 154 -42.40 -10.21 2.43
CA GLN A 154 -41.82 -11.42 3.03
C GLN A 154 -40.72 -12.05 2.15
N LEU A 155 -40.92 -12.08 0.83
CA LEU A 155 -39.90 -12.53 -0.12
C LEU A 155 -38.66 -11.62 -0.11
N ASN A 156 -38.88 -10.30 -0.18
CA ASN A 156 -37.80 -9.31 -0.12
C ASN A 156 -37.01 -9.40 1.19
N GLU A 157 -37.69 -9.52 2.33
CA GLU A 157 -37.07 -9.75 3.65
C GLU A 157 -36.22 -11.02 3.68
N ALA A 158 -36.70 -12.12 3.09
CA ALA A 158 -35.94 -13.37 3.01
C ALA A 158 -34.69 -13.22 2.13
N SER A 159 -34.79 -12.50 1.01
CA SER A 159 -33.64 -12.16 0.16
C SER A 159 -32.62 -11.28 0.89
N VAL A 160 -33.06 -10.23 1.61
CA VAL A 160 -32.19 -9.37 2.42
C VAL A 160 -31.46 -10.19 3.48
N LYS A 161 -32.18 -10.99 4.28
CA LYS A 161 -31.59 -11.85 5.32
C LYS A 161 -30.58 -12.85 4.76
N SER A 162 -30.80 -13.36 3.54
CA SER A 162 -29.83 -14.22 2.85
C SER A 162 -28.57 -13.48 2.40
N LEU A 163 -28.71 -12.25 1.88
CA LEU A 163 -27.58 -11.40 1.49
C LEU A 163 -26.76 -10.93 2.70
N GLU A 164 -27.42 -10.61 3.81
CA GLU A 164 -26.78 -10.27 5.09
C GLU A 164 -25.95 -11.45 5.63
N GLN A 165 -26.47 -12.68 5.54
CA GLN A 165 -25.74 -13.90 5.92
C GLN A 165 -24.51 -14.14 5.03
N GLN A 166 -24.63 -13.97 3.71
CA GLN A 166 -23.51 -14.07 2.78
C GLN A 166 -22.44 -13.00 3.05
N LEU A 167 -22.86 -11.76 3.29
CA LEU A 167 -21.98 -10.64 3.67
C LEU A 167 -21.26 -10.90 4.99
N ALA A 168 -21.95 -11.46 6.00
CA ALA A 168 -21.36 -11.82 7.29
C ALA A 168 -20.33 -12.97 7.15
N ALA A 169 -20.60 -13.96 6.30
CA ALA A 169 -19.65 -15.03 5.98
C ALA A 169 -18.38 -14.49 5.31
N ILE A 170 -18.53 -13.68 4.25
CA ILE A 170 -17.39 -13.08 3.52
C ILE A 170 -16.56 -12.15 4.42
N LYS A 171 -17.19 -11.40 5.33
CA LYS A 171 -16.47 -10.62 6.35
C LYS A 171 -15.64 -11.53 7.27
N LYS A 172 -16.25 -12.58 7.83
CA LYS A 172 -15.56 -13.54 8.70
C LYS A 172 -14.37 -14.23 8.01
N GLU A 173 -14.53 -14.62 6.74
CA GLU A 173 -13.45 -15.18 5.91
C GLU A 173 -12.32 -14.16 5.69
N THR A 174 -12.68 -12.90 5.40
CA THR A 174 -11.73 -11.80 5.23
C THR A 174 -10.95 -11.51 6.52
N ASP A 175 -11.64 -11.49 7.66
CA ASP A 175 -11.03 -11.26 8.99
C ASP A 175 -10.14 -12.44 9.40
N GLN A 176 -10.52 -13.68 9.09
CA GLN A 176 -9.68 -14.85 9.29
C GLN A 176 -8.40 -14.78 8.45
N LEU A 177 -8.52 -14.53 7.14
CA LEU A 177 -7.35 -14.36 6.25
C LEU A 177 -6.45 -13.20 6.71
N ASN A 178 -7.02 -12.09 7.20
CA ASN A 178 -6.24 -10.97 7.73
C ASN A 178 -5.51 -11.34 9.02
N ARG A 179 -6.13 -12.13 9.91
CA ARG A 179 -5.49 -12.67 11.12
C ARG A 179 -4.36 -13.65 10.78
N GLU A 180 -4.57 -14.54 9.82
CA GLU A 180 -3.58 -15.52 9.37
C GLU A 180 -2.35 -14.81 8.75
N ARG A 181 -2.57 -13.88 7.82
CA ARG A 181 -1.50 -13.01 7.27
C ARG A 181 -0.75 -12.25 8.37
N LYS A 182 -1.46 -11.68 9.35
CA LYS A 182 -0.82 -10.94 10.45
C LYS A 182 0.09 -11.83 11.31
N LEU A 183 -0.32 -13.07 11.58
CA LEU A 183 0.50 -14.04 12.30
C LEU A 183 1.74 -14.45 11.48
N GLN A 184 1.56 -14.74 10.18
CA GLN A 184 2.67 -15.05 9.26
C GLN A 184 3.69 -13.90 9.17
N GLN A 185 3.22 -12.66 8.96
CA GLN A 185 4.10 -11.49 8.83
C GLN A 185 4.84 -11.17 10.14
N HIS A 186 4.19 -11.28 11.31
CA HIS A 186 4.90 -11.11 12.58
C HIS A 186 5.95 -12.20 12.84
N ALA A 187 5.70 -13.45 12.43
CA ALA A 187 6.70 -14.52 12.52
C ALA A 187 7.90 -14.25 11.59
N ALA A 188 7.65 -13.86 10.33
CA ALA A 188 8.69 -13.46 9.39
C ALA A 188 9.50 -12.26 9.89
N GLY A 189 8.83 -11.21 10.38
CA GLY A 189 9.47 -10.02 10.94
C GLY A 189 10.32 -10.30 12.19
N ALA A 190 9.93 -11.27 13.02
CA ALA A 190 10.72 -11.72 14.16
C ALA A 190 12.02 -12.44 13.74
N GLU A 191 11.94 -13.32 12.73
CA GLU A 191 13.12 -13.97 12.16
C GLU A 191 14.02 -12.98 11.41
N LEU A 192 13.47 -12.04 10.63
CA LEU A 192 14.23 -10.95 9.99
C LEU A 192 14.97 -10.11 11.05
N SER A 193 14.29 -9.71 12.12
CA SER A 193 14.88 -8.96 13.25
C SER A 193 16.02 -9.73 13.94
N LYS A 194 15.94 -11.06 13.96
CA LYS A 194 16.97 -11.96 14.52
C LYS A 194 18.15 -12.10 13.56
N MET A 195 17.92 -12.20 12.25
CA MET A 195 18.97 -12.27 11.24
C MET A 195 19.72 -10.94 11.10
N ASP A 196 19.04 -9.79 11.16
CA ASP A 196 19.68 -8.47 11.20
C ASP A 196 20.60 -8.31 12.42
N ARG A 197 20.14 -8.67 13.62
CA ARG A 197 20.99 -8.68 14.82
C ARG A 197 22.21 -9.58 14.67
N GLN A 198 22.07 -10.74 14.03
CA GLN A 198 23.21 -11.64 13.73
C GLN A 198 24.16 -11.04 12.70
N TYR A 199 23.65 -10.43 11.63
CA TYR A 199 24.42 -9.71 10.62
C TYR A 199 25.22 -8.56 11.23
N LEU A 200 24.56 -7.66 11.98
CA LEU A 200 25.21 -6.54 12.66
C LEU A 200 26.24 -7.02 13.70
N ALA A 201 25.98 -8.12 14.41
CA ALA A 201 26.97 -8.73 15.30
C ALA A 201 28.18 -9.31 14.55
N GLN A 202 27.98 -9.94 13.39
CA GLN A 202 29.08 -10.42 12.53
C GLN A 202 29.89 -9.27 11.94
N VAL A 203 29.26 -8.21 11.43
CA VAL A 203 29.95 -7.01 10.92
C VAL A 203 30.78 -6.35 12.03
N ARG A 204 30.22 -6.16 13.23
CA ARG A 204 30.94 -5.64 14.39
C ARG A 204 32.11 -6.54 14.81
N LYS A 205 31.93 -7.87 14.74
CA LYS A 205 32.99 -8.84 15.04
C LYS A 205 34.13 -8.77 14.01
N ASN A 206 33.81 -8.68 12.72
CA ASN A 206 34.81 -8.57 11.66
C ASN A 206 35.62 -7.28 11.82
N TRP A 207 34.96 -6.14 12.04
CA TRP A 207 35.64 -4.86 12.30
C TRP A 207 36.52 -4.90 13.57
N ALA A 208 36.07 -5.59 14.62
CA ALA A 208 36.88 -5.78 15.84
C ALA A 208 38.10 -6.70 15.60
N ILE A 209 38.01 -7.67 14.67
CA ILE A 209 39.13 -8.51 14.24
C ILE A 209 40.10 -7.70 13.37
N GLU A 210 39.60 -6.96 12.37
CA GLU A 210 40.42 -6.07 11.53
C GLU A 210 41.22 -5.07 12.40
N ARG A 211 40.56 -4.43 13.37
CA ARG A 211 41.21 -3.55 14.35
C ARG A 211 42.10 -4.27 15.38
N ALA A 212 42.07 -5.61 15.45
CA ALA A 212 43.03 -6.39 16.23
C ALA A 212 44.25 -6.77 15.36
N CYS A 213 44.02 -7.19 14.11
CA CYS A 213 45.07 -7.45 13.13
C CYS A 213 45.95 -6.20 12.91
N MET A 214 45.36 -5.03 12.63
CA MET A 214 46.13 -3.78 12.45
C MET A 214 47.06 -3.47 13.62
N ARG A 215 46.62 -3.67 14.87
CA ARG A 215 47.46 -3.42 16.05
C ARG A 215 48.55 -4.47 16.24
N LEU A 216 48.28 -5.73 15.91
CA LEU A 216 49.31 -6.78 15.90
C LEU A 216 50.33 -6.55 14.75
N GLU A 217 49.89 -5.99 13.63
CA GLU A 217 50.75 -5.58 12.51
C GLU A 217 51.62 -4.38 12.90
N GLU A 218 51.06 -3.35 13.56
CA GLU A 218 51.79 -2.22 14.17
C GLU A 218 52.82 -2.70 15.23
N GLU A 219 52.44 -3.64 16.11
CA GLU A 219 53.32 -4.23 17.13
C GLU A 219 54.46 -5.07 16.50
N VAL A 220 54.18 -5.81 15.42
CA VAL A 220 55.19 -6.58 14.67
C VAL A 220 56.13 -5.67 13.90
N GLU A 221 55.64 -4.65 13.19
CA GLU A 221 56.49 -3.67 12.49
C GLU A 221 57.42 -2.93 13.46
N ALA A 222 56.89 -2.55 14.64
CA ALA A 222 57.70 -1.96 15.70
C ALA A 222 58.83 -2.91 16.16
N ALA A 223 58.50 -4.17 16.46
CA ALA A 223 59.46 -5.18 16.89
C ALA A 223 60.50 -5.55 15.81
N GLU A 224 60.08 -5.65 14.55
CA GLU A 224 60.99 -5.85 13.41
C GLU A 224 61.92 -4.65 13.23
N SER A 225 61.43 -3.41 13.37
CA SER A 225 62.26 -2.21 13.31
C SER A 225 63.29 -2.16 14.44
N GLU A 226 62.94 -2.62 15.65
CA GLU A 226 63.87 -2.70 16.77
C GLU A 226 64.92 -3.80 16.55
N LEU A 227 64.51 -4.96 16.03
CA LEU A 227 65.42 -6.04 15.67
C LEU A 227 66.39 -5.59 14.57
N GLN A 228 65.91 -4.88 13.53
CA GLN A 228 66.75 -4.32 12.47
C GLN A 228 67.76 -3.30 13.03
N ARG A 229 67.35 -2.41 13.95
CA ARG A 229 68.28 -1.49 14.65
C ARG A 229 69.33 -2.25 15.47
N ARG A 230 68.94 -3.30 16.21
CA ARG A 230 69.86 -4.14 16.99
C ARG A 230 70.84 -4.89 16.07
N VAL A 231 70.38 -5.43 14.94
CA VAL A 231 71.23 -6.10 13.94
C VAL A 231 72.19 -5.10 13.28
N GLN A 232 71.74 -3.90 12.91
CA GLN A 232 72.61 -2.84 12.38
C GLN A 232 73.67 -2.43 13.40
N ALA A 233 73.32 -2.28 14.68
CA ALA A 233 74.28 -1.98 15.74
C ALA A 233 75.36 -3.06 15.88
N VAL A 234 74.98 -4.35 15.84
CA VAL A 234 75.93 -5.48 15.88
C VAL A 234 76.80 -5.52 14.62
N VAL A 235 76.23 -5.27 13.43
CA VAL A 235 76.98 -5.21 12.17
C VAL A 235 78.02 -4.09 12.21
N VAL A 236 77.64 -2.89 12.69
CA VAL A 236 78.58 -1.76 12.88
C VAL A 236 79.66 -2.09 13.92
N GLN A 237 79.32 -2.74 15.03
CA GLN A 237 80.30 -3.20 16.03
C GLN A 237 81.24 -4.31 15.51
N SER A 238 80.84 -5.06 14.48
CA SER A 238 81.71 -6.03 13.80
C SER A 238 82.53 -5.44 12.63
N ALA A 239 82.40 -4.13 12.37
CA ALA A 239 82.99 -3.44 11.22
C ALA A 239 84.13 -2.47 11.59
N GLU A 240 84.96 -2.80 12.58
CA GLU A 240 86.23 -2.09 12.83
C GLU A 240 87.40 -2.71 12.03
N PRO A 241 88.11 -1.90 11.21
CA PRO A 241 89.48 -2.18 10.79
C PRO A 241 90.47 -1.15 11.39
N ALA A 242 91.49 -1.61 12.10
CA ALA A 242 92.49 -0.72 12.70
C ALA A 242 93.64 -0.37 11.74
N SER A 243 93.94 0.94 11.54
CA SER A 243 95.30 1.51 11.73
C SER A 243 95.44 3.01 11.40
N ASN A 244 95.98 3.75 12.37
CA ASN A 244 96.84 4.95 12.32
C ASN A 244 96.75 6.00 11.17
N GLY A 245 96.59 7.29 11.56
CA GLY A 245 97.63 8.28 11.22
C GLY A 245 97.25 9.77 11.03
N VAL A 246 97.68 10.62 11.99
CA VAL A 246 98.17 12.01 11.80
C VAL A 246 97.14 13.15 11.51
N GLU A 247 96.81 13.88 12.60
CA GLU A 247 96.93 15.36 12.77
C GLU A 247 96.13 16.35 11.87
N LEU A 248 95.15 17.06 12.47
CA LEU A 248 95.30 18.49 12.84
C LEU A 248 94.20 18.95 13.84
N ALA A 249 94.44 20.07 14.52
CA ALA A 249 93.56 20.78 15.48
C ALA A 249 93.72 22.32 15.23
N PRO A 250 93.10 23.27 15.97
CA PRO A 250 92.17 23.22 17.13
C PRO A 250 90.78 23.83 16.76
N GLU A 251 89.89 24.48 17.55
CA GLU A 251 89.87 25.16 18.87
C GLU A 251 88.52 24.96 19.64
N VAL A 252 88.45 25.51 20.86
CA VAL A 252 87.35 25.54 21.87
C VAL A 252 87.52 26.92 22.60
N PRO A 253 86.55 27.58 23.31
CA PRO A 253 85.41 26.98 24.03
C PRO A 253 84.11 27.83 24.21
N SER A 254 83.28 27.40 25.18
CA SER A 254 82.38 28.15 26.10
C SER A 254 80.84 27.97 25.98
N ASP A 255 80.32 27.18 26.93
CA ASP A 255 79.24 27.46 27.90
C ASP A 255 77.92 28.16 27.45
N ALA A 256 76.77 27.48 27.61
CA ALA A 256 75.84 27.72 28.74
C ALA A 256 74.51 26.90 28.68
N GLU A 257 74.18 26.26 29.81
CA GLU A 257 72.86 26.07 30.48
C GLU A 257 71.51 25.90 29.72
N ALA A 258 70.86 24.74 29.96
CA ALA A 258 69.44 24.53 30.36
C ALA A 258 68.27 24.87 29.37
N GLU A 259 67.00 24.43 29.51
CA GLU A 259 66.24 23.60 30.48
C GLU A 259 65.11 22.76 29.78
N VAL A 260 64.84 21.54 30.31
CA VAL A 260 63.51 20.91 30.65
C VAL A 260 62.35 20.76 29.61
N VAL A 261 61.40 19.86 29.95
CA VAL A 261 60.09 19.47 29.33
C VAL A 261 60.21 18.37 28.25
N MET A 262 59.85 17.08 28.43
CA MET A 262 58.81 16.29 29.16
C MET A 262 57.69 15.74 28.26
N ASP A 263 57.31 14.48 28.54
CA ASP A 263 56.50 13.58 27.69
C ASP A 263 54.98 13.82 27.62
N GLY A 264 54.36 13.20 26.60
CA GLY A 264 52.95 12.79 26.62
C GLY A 264 52.30 12.75 25.23
N PRO A 265 51.79 11.60 24.78
CA PRO A 265 50.39 11.32 25.09
C PRO A 265 50.03 9.83 25.32
N VAL A 266 49.00 9.60 26.15
CA VAL A 266 47.88 8.63 25.99
C VAL A 266 47.21 8.41 27.35
N ALA A 267 45.90 8.61 27.42
CA ALA A 267 45.04 7.99 28.43
C ALA A 267 43.58 7.94 27.95
N VAL A 268 42.98 6.75 27.98
CA VAL A 268 41.52 6.57 28.05
C VAL A 268 41.23 6.09 29.46
N SER A 269 40.19 6.61 30.10
CA SER A 269 39.69 6.06 31.36
C SER A 269 38.18 6.13 31.45
N THR A 270 37.58 5.02 31.88
CA THR A 270 36.17 4.88 32.23
C THR A 270 36.01 4.99 33.74
N ALA A 271 34.98 5.71 34.19
CA ALA A 271 34.52 5.67 35.58
C ALA A 271 33.02 5.34 35.63
N VAL A 272 32.61 4.60 36.66
CA VAL A 272 31.23 4.20 36.95
C VAL A 272 30.77 4.89 38.22
N GLY A 273 29.49 5.25 38.31
CA GLY A 273 28.86 5.76 39.53
C GLY A 273 27.37 5.47 39.53
N GLU A 274 26.89 4.75 40.54
CA GLU A 274 25.48 4.41 40.73
C GLU A 274 24.80 5.41 41.68
N ALA A 275 23.55 5.76 41.39
CA ALA A 275 22.58 6.25 42.37
C ALA A 275 21.16 5.99 41.84
N GLY A 276 20.37 5.22 42.58
CA GLY A 276 18.99 4.89 42.20
C GLY A 276 17.95 5.63 43.05
N SER A 277 16.75 5.80 42.51
CA SER A 277 15.53 6.02 43.30
C SER A 277 14.31 5.52 42.52
N GLU A 278 13.38 4.85 43.21
CA GLU A 278 12.15 4.31 42.64
C GLU A 278 10.93 5.14 43.05
N THR A 279 10.03 5.40 42.09
CA THR A 279 8.59 5.67 42.27
C THR A 279 7.98 5.51 40.87
N GLN A 280 7.37 4.37 40.54
CA GLN A 280 6.04 3.88 40.96
C GLN A 280 4.87 4.58 40.23
N GLU A 281 4.18 3.76 39.43
CA GLU A 281 2.78 3.81 38.98
C GLU A 281 2.03 5.15 38.86
N VAL A 282 1.59 5.48 37.64
CA VAL A 282 0.19 5.85 37.39
C VAL A 282 -0.34 5.06 36.19
N HIS A 283 -1.43 4.35 36.40
CA HIS A 283 -2.21 3.68 35.36
C HIS A 283 -3.12 4.72 34.66
N GLN A 284 -3.10 4.80 33.32
CA GLN A 284 -4.16 5.51 32.58
C GLN A 284 -4.27 5.03 31.13
N GLY A 285 -5.37 4.36 30.81
CA GLY A 285 -5.70 3.96 29.45
C GLY A 285 -6.36 5.12 28.70
N ALA A 286 -5.66 5.68 27.72
CA ALA A 286 -6.26 6.62 26.77
C ALA A 286 -7.12 5.85 25.75
N ALA A 287 -8.44 5.96 25.87
CA ALA A 287 -9.36 5.38 24.90
C ALA A 287 -9.20 6.05 23.52
N GLN A 288 -9.32 5.24 22.46
CA GLN A 288 -9.49 5.80 21.12
C GLN A 288 -10.82 6.56 21.06
N PRO A 289 -10.86 7.82 20.57
CA PRO A 289 -12.13 8.50 20.32
C PRO A 289 -12.86 7.74 19.19
N GLY A 290 -14.03 7.21 19.51
CA GLY A 290 -14.83 6.47 18.53
C GLY A 290 -15.25 7.37 17.37
N VAL A 291 -15.21 6.84 16.15
CA VAL A 291 -15.79 7.52 14.98
C VAL A 291 -17.30 7.63 15.22
N GLN A 292 -17.76 8.84 15.53
CA GLN A 292 -19.19 9.12 15.63
C GLN A 292 -19.83 8.91 14.26
N ALA A 293 -20.84 8.04 14.22
CA ALA A 293 -21.80 8.07 13.11
C ALA A 293 -22.49 9.44 13.09
N PRO A 294 -22.85 9.99 11.92
CA PRO A 294 -23.73 11.15 11.87
C PRO A 294 -25.08 10.74 12.46
N ASN A 295 -25.53 11.43 13.51
CA ASN A 295 -26.89 11.26 14.02
C ASN A 295 -27.89 11.72 12.96
N ASP A 296 -28.95 10.94 12.76
CA ASP A 296 -30.12 11.38 12.01
C ASP A 296 -30.74 12.61 12.68
N ALA A 297 -30.87 13.70 11.91
CA ALA A 297 -31.56 14.90 12.36
C ALA A 297 -33.02 14.83 11.88
N GLU A 298 -33.93 14.51 12.81
CA GLU A 298 -35.37 14.53 12.54
C GLU A 298 -35.86 15.95 12.22
N ALA A 299 -36.01 16.24 10.92
CA ALA A 299 -36.79 17.39 10.46
C ALA A 299 -38.28 17.04 10.57
N ASN A 300 -38.82 17.08 11.79
CA ASN A 300 -40.27 17.01 12.02
C ASN A 300 -40.96 18.18 11.29
N GLY A 301 -42.13 17.89 10.73
CA GLY A 301 -42.75 18.74 9.72
C GLY A 301 -43.16 20.13 10.22
N ASP A 302 -43.11 21.09 9.30
CA ASP A 302 -43.98 22.27 9.34
C ASP A 302 -45.19 21.99 8.43
N THR A 303 -46.38 22.41 8.82
CA THR A 303 -47.64 22.07 8.12
C THR A 303 -48.71 23.11 8.43
N ASP A 304 -48.73 24.20 7.66
CA ASP A 304 -49.87 25.10 7.56
C ASP A 304 -49.86 25.86 6.22
N MET A 305 -51.06 26.12 5.68
CA MET A 305 -51.39 26.85 4.43
C MET A 305 -50.91 26.25 3.09
#